data_AF-A0A2V9J7S0-F1
#
_entry.id   AF-A0A2V9J7S0-F1
#
_cell.length_a   1.000
_cell.length_b   1.000
_cell.length_c   1.000
_cell.angle_alpha   90.00
_cell.angle_beta   90.00
_cell.angle_gamma   90.00
#
_symmetry.space_group_name_H-M   'P 1'
#
loop_
_entity.id
_entity.type
_entity.pdbx_description
1 polymer ?
#
loop_
_entity_poly.entity_id
_entity_poly.type
_entity_poly.pdbx_seq_one_letter_code
_entity_poly.pdbx_strand_id
1 'polypeptide(L)'
;MKIRKATRSYEAWLARHTPLVEADVALKHRRMAEDLFSFLRATFYRWMQLWPEACPDVARAPQVLAVGDLHVENFGTWRDVEGRLVWGINDLDEAYSLPYTIDLVRLAASAHLAIAFRHLKVEPEDACEAILEGYVKGIAEGGRPLVLAEDHKWLRELALGELRDPVRFWAKMDSLRTLKEPVPASAREAMEHLMPEPGLNYRVAHRVAGLGSLGRERYVALADWRGGKVAREAKALAPSACVWAADERGPAEILYQAMLSCAVRCRDPFVQSRGHWIVRRLAPDCSRIELSSLPGGAR
;
A
#
# COMPACT_ATOMS: atom_id res chain seq x y z
N MET A 1 15.96 21.84 2.89
CA MET A 1 15.90 21.59 1.41
C MET A 1 14.50 21.87 0.87
N LYS A 2 14.32 22.57 -0.26
CA LYS A 2 12.99 22.79 -0.89
C LYS A 2 12.44 21.50 -1.50
N ILE A 3 11.12 21.33 -1.53
CA ILE A 3 10.45 20.10 -2.03
C ILE A 3 10.92 19.66 -3.41
N ARG A 4 10.98 20.56 -4.41
CA ARG A 4 11.43 20.20 -5.77
C ARG A 4 12.85 19.61 -5.81
N LYS A 5 13.74 20.09 -4.94
CA LYS A 5 15.11 19.57 -4.82
C LYS A 5 15.11 18.20 -4.13
N ALA A 6 14.28 18.04 -3.09
CA ALA A 6 14.10 16.76 -2.40
C ALA A 6 13.57 15.69 -3.35
N THR A 7 12.50 15.99 -4.11
CA THR A 7 11.89 15.09 -5.09
C THR A 7 12.90 14.60 -6.11
N ARG A 8 13.63 15.52 -6.78
CA ARG A 8 14.64 15.13 -7.77
C ARG A 8 15.77 14.31 -7.17
N SER A 9 16.22 14.64 -5.96
CA SER A 9 17.26 13.89 -5.28
C SER A 9 16.81 12.47 -4.92
N TYR A 10 15.59 12.33 -4.38
CA TYR A 10 15.00 11.04 -4.07
C TYR A 10 14.77 10.19 -5.32
N GLU A 11 14.21 10.75 -6.39
CA GLU A 11 13.94 10.02 -7.63
C GLU A 11 15.24 9.58 -8.32
N ALA A 12 16.28 10.43 -8.30
CA ALA A 12 17.60 10.07 -8.81
C ALA A 12 18.30 9.00 -7.97
N TRP A 13 17.97 8.87 -6.68
CA TRP A 13 18.43 7.77 -5.83
C TRP A 13 17.61 6.50 -6.10
N LEU A 14 16.29 6.61 -6.20
CA LEU A 14 15.38 5.50 -6.45
C LEU A 14 15.67 4.82 -7.80
N ALA A 15 15.97 5.61 -8.84
CA ALA A 15 16.34 5.13 -10.17
C ALA A 15 17.62 4.25 -10.19
N ARG A 16 18.44 4.30 -9.14
CA ARG A 16 19.63 3.42 -9.00
C ARG A 16 19.26 2.05 -8.44
N HIS A 17 18.08 1.92 -7.84
CA HIS A 17 17.62 0.70 -7.16
C HIS A 17 16.52 -0.04 -7.93
N THR A 18 15.72 0.68 -8.72
CA THR A 18 14.68 0.09 -9.56
C THR A 18 14.51 0.92 -10.84
N PRO A 19 14.20 0.30 -12.00
CA PRO A 19 13.77 1.02 -13.18
C PRO A 19 12.54 1.89 -12.87
N LEU A 20 12.50 3.08 -13.48
CA LEU A 20 11.38 4.01 -13.35
C LEU A 20 10.69 4.23 -14.70
N VAL A 21 9.37 4.10 -14.71
CA VAL A 21 8.51 4.43 -15.84
C VAL A 21 8.26 5.94 -15.83
N GLU A 22 8.94 6.68 -16.71
CA GLU A 22 8.92 8.15 -16.74
C GLU A 22 7.51 8.74 -16.85
N ALA A 23 6.64 8.13 -17.66
CA ALA A 23 5.25 8.56 -17.81
C ALA A 23 4.47 8.48 -16.48
N ASP A 24 4.75 7.47 -15.66
CA ASP A 24 4.12 7.28 -14.36
C ASP A 24 4.72 8.22 -13.29
N VAL A 25 6.01 8.53 -13.38
CA VAL A 25 6.64 9.59 -12.55
C VAL A 25 6.01 10.95 -12.86
N ALA A 26 5.83 11.29 -14.14
CA ALA A 26 5.15 12.53 -14.53
C ALA A 26 3.69 12.55 -14.05
N LEU A 27 2.99 11.41 -14.09
CA LEU A 27 1.66 11.28 -13.51
C LEU A 27 1.67 11.45 -11.99
N LYS A 28 2.68 10.91 -11.28
CA LYS A 28 2.88 11.10 -9.84
C LYS A 28 2.99 12.58 -9.51
N HIS A 29 3.78 13.33 -10.27
CA HIS A 29 3.97 14.78 -10.09
C HIS A 29 2.68 15.57 -10.29
N ARG A 30 1.86 15.20 -11.28
CA ARG A 30 0.53 15.80 -11.46
C ARG A 30 -0.38 15.51 -10.26
N ARG A 31 -0.50 14.22 -9.89
CA ARG A 31 -1.39 13.79 -8.79
C ARG A 31 -0.98 14.34 -7.44
N MET A 32 0.31 14.40 -7.13
CA MET A 32 0.78 14.97 -5.86
C MET A 32 0.53 16.48 -5.76
N ALA A 33 0.26 17.16 -6.88
CA ALA A 33 -0.05 18.58 -6.91
C ALA A 33 -1.56 18.87 -6.85
N GLU A 34 -2.42 17.85 -6.89
CA GLU A 34 -3.88 18.00 -6.86
C GLU A 34 -4.38 18.52 -5.50
N ASP A 35 -3.79 18.05 -4.39
CA ASP A 35 -4.18 18.43 -3.02
C ASP A 35 -3.16 17.96 -1.96
N LEU A 36 -3.34 18.40 -0.71
CA LEU A 36 -2.43 18.10 0.39
C LEU A 36 -2.43 16.62 0.81
N PHE A 37 -3.56 15.91 0.71
CA PHE A 37 -3.63 14.49 1.04
C PHE A 37 -2.86 13.66 0.02
N SER A 38 -3.05 13.94 -1.27
CA SER A 38 -2.27 13.35 -2.37
C SER A 38 -0.78 13.68 -2.24
N PHE A 39 -0.44 14.90 -1.86
CA PHE A 39 0.94 15.31 -1.58
C PHE A 39 1.57 14.48 -0.45
N LEU A 40 0.90 14.34 0.70
CA LEU A 40 1.39 13.54 1.84
C LEU A 40 1.69 12.10 1.42
N ARG A 41 0.81 11.49 0.63
CA ARG A 41 0.94 10.10 0.17
C ARG A 41 2.04 9.91 -0.88
N ALA A 42 2.28 10.91 -1.73
CA ALA A 42 3.30 10.83 -2.75
C ALA A 42 4.72 11.09 -2.23
N THR A 43 4.85 11.68 -1.02
CA THR A 43 6.09 12.28 -0.53
C THR A 43 6.58 11.73 0.82
N PHE A 44 6.45 10.42 1.06
CA PHE A 44 6.98 9.79 2.29
C PHE A 44 8.46 10.09 2.53
N TYR A 45 9.31 10.09 1.49
CA TYR A 45 10.71 10.53 1.59
C TYR A 45 10.86 11.93 2.20
N ARG A 46 9.92 12.85 1.92
CA ARG A 46 9.93 14.20 2.47
C ARG A 46 9.44 14.22 3.91
N TRP A 47 8.46 13.38 4.24
CA TRP A 47 8.02 13.16 5.61
C TRP A 47 9.20 12.77 6.51
N MET A 48 10.00 11.79 6.08
CA MET A 48 11.17 11.34 6.85
C MET A 48 12.22 12.42 7.13
N GLN A 49 12.30 13.45 6.28
CA GLN A 49 13.20 14.59 6.49
C GLN A 49 12.68 15.63 7.48
N LEU A 50 11.37 15.68 7.70
CA LEU A 50 10.71 16.77 8.43
C LEU A 50 10.09 16.32 9.74
N TRP A 51 9.56 15.10 9.77
CA TRP A 51 8.88 14.53 10.92
C TRP A 51 9.73 14.58 12.21
N PRO A 52 11.01 14.17 12.20
CA PRO A 52 11.83 14.22 13.42
C PRO A 52 12.10 15.65 13.94
N GLU A 53 12.13 16.65 13.04
CA GLU A 53 12.30 18.05 13.42
C GLU A 53 11.00 18.66 13.95
N ALA A 54 9.85 18.29 13.36
CA ALA A 54 8.55 18.79 13.74
C ALA A 54 8.05 18.20 15.06
N CYS A 55 8.42 16.96 15.37
CA CYS A 55 7.95 16.22 16.53
C CYS A 55 9.11 15.47 17.23
N PRO A 56 10.10 16.20 17.76
CA PRO A 56 11.35 15.62 18.26
C PRO A 56 11.17 14.66 19.44
N ASP A 57 10.19 14.93 20.31
CA ASP A 57 9.97 14.11 21.51
C ASP A 57 9.49 12.71 21.17
N VAL A 58 8.49 12.61 20.27
CA VAL A 58 7.94 11.33 19.83
C VAL A 58 8.84 10.64 18.81
N ALA A 59 9.69 11.38 18.08
CA ALA A 59 10.68 10.80 17.16
C ALA A 59 11.85 10.09 17.86
N ARG A 60 11.96 10.20 19.19
CA ARG A 60 12.94 9.47 20.02
C ARG A 60 12.34 8.25 20.73
N ALA A 61 11.08 7.93 20.46
CA ALA A 61 10.42 6.75 21.02
C ALA A 61 11.12 5.44 20.60
N PRO A 62 10.91 4.33 21.34
CA PRO A 62 11.48 3.03 21.01
C PRO A 62 11.25 2.63 19.55
N GLN A 63 12.31 2.13 18.92
CA GLN A 63 12.24 1.66 17.54
C GLN A 63 11.61 0.27 17.47
N VAL A 64 10.76 0.09 16.47
CA VAL A 64 10.13 -1.16 16.09
C VAL A 64 10.21 -1.31 14.58
N LEU A 65 9.91 -2.50 14.05
CA LEU A 65 9.62 -2.64 12.64
C LEU A 65 8.26 -1.98 12.37
N ALA A 66 8.29 -0.73 11.88
CA ALA A 66 7.12 0.10 11.61
C ALA A 66 6.71 -0.01 10.14
N VAL A 67 5.46 0.33 9.83
CA VAL A 67 4.95 0.39 8.45
C VAL A 67 5.55 1.57 7.70
N GLY A 68 5.81 2.67 8.39
CA GLY A 68 6.46 3.88 7.88
C GLY A 68 5.47 4.80 7.15
N ASP A 69 4.88 4.30 6.07
CA ASP A 69 4.00 5.06 5.16
C ASP A 69 2.54 5.20 5.64
N LEU A 70 2.18 4.63 6.80
CA LEU A 70 0.80 4.42 7.24
C LEU A 70 -0.10 5.66 7.10
N HIS A 71 -1.26 5.45 6.47
CA HIS A 71 -2.27 6.48 6.22
C HIS A 71 -3.67 5.87 6.10
N VAL A 72 -4.74 6.66 6.20
CA VAL A 72 -6.13 6.15 6.20
C VAL A 72 -6.50 5.27 4.99
N GLU A 73 -5.93 5.49 3.80
CA GLU A 73 -6.15 4.62 2.63
C GLU A 73 -5.17 3.43 2.49
N ASN A 74 -4.38 3.13 3.52
CA ASN A 74 -3.44 2.01 3.52
C ASN A 74 -4.13 0.71 3.95
N PHE A 75 -5.30 0.83 4.57
CA PHE A 75 -6.15 -0.28 4.96
C PHE A 75 -6.95 -0.84 3.79
N GLY A 76 -7.15 -2.14 3.80
CA GLY A 76 -8.05 -2.82 2.89
C GLY A 76 -8.27 -4.25 3.31
N THR A 77 -8.68 -5.09 2.37
CA THR A 77 -9.01 -6.48 2.68
C THR A 77 -8.34 -7.48 1.76
N TRP A 78 -8.29 -8.72 2.23
CA TRP A 78 -7.88 -9.91 1.48
C TRP A 78 -8.65 -11.12 2.03
N ARG A 79 -8.50 -12.27 1.36
CA ARG A 79 -8.94 -13.56 1.92
C ARG A 79 -7.75 -14.33 2.47
N ASP A 80 -7.90 -14.88 3.66
CA ASP A 80 -6.91 -15.80 4.22
C ASP A 80 -6.99 -17.20 3.57
N VAL A 81 -6.19 -18.14 4.08
CA VAL A 81 -6.14 -19.54 3.63
C VAL A 81 -7.50 -20.26 3.74
N GLU A 82 -8.31 -19.93 4.76
CA GLU A 82 -9.66 -20.48 4.94
C GLU A 82 -10.72 -19.72 4.12
N GLY A 83 -10.32 -18.72 3.33
CA GLY A 83 -11.22 -17.91 2.52
C GLY A 83 -11.99 -16.84 3.30
N ARG A 84 -11.66 -16.59 4.57
CA ARG A 84 -12.31 -15.56 5.39
C ARG A 84 -11.88 -14.18 4.95
N LEU A 85 -12.82 -13.23 4.93
CA LEU A 85 -12.52 -11.84 4.59
C LEU A 85 -11.83 -11.16 5.77
N VAL A 86 -10.59 -10.74 5.57
CA VAL A 86 -9.75 -10.10 6.58
C VAL A 86 -9.61 -8.63 6.24
N TRP A 87 -9.50 -7.77 7.26
CA TRP A 87 -9.16 -6.36 7.11
C TRP A 87 -7.85 -6.02 7.81
N GLY A 88 -7.09 -5.09 7.23
CA GLY A 88 -5.86 -4.58 7.82
C GLY A 88 -4.98 -3.86 6.80
N ILE A 89 -3.69 -3.77 7.09
CA ILE A 89 -2.72 -2.98 6.32
C ILE A 89 -2.29 -3.72 5.05
N ASN A 90 -2.39 -3.06 3.89
CA ASN A 90 -2.22 -3.68 2.56
C ASN A 90 -0.90 -3.35 1.85
N ASP A 91 -0.20 -2.28 2.23
CA ASP A 91 1.06 -1.88 1.60
C ASP A 91 2.12 -1.68 2.69
N LEU A 92 3.27 -2.33 2.51
CA LEU A 92 4.39 -2.39 3.46
C LEU A 92 5.71 -2.01 2.75
N ASP A 93 5.62 -1.27 1.65
CA ASP A 93 6.76 -0.85 0.84
C ASP A 93 7.82 -0.08 1.64
N GLU A 94 7.38 0.69 2.64
CA GLU A 94 8.21 1.59 3.43
C GLU A 94 8.51 1.03 4.84
N ALA A 95 8.32 -0.28 5.02
CA ALA A 95 8.62 -0.92 6.29
C ALA A 95 10.08 -0.71 6.68
N TYR A 96 10.31 -0.20 7.90
CA TYR A 96 11.64 0.17 8.37
C TYR A 96 11.73 0.18 9.91
N SER A 97 12.95 0.09 10.45
CA SER A 97 13.18 0.25 11.88
C SER A 97 13.02 1.72 12.26
N LEU A 98 11.88 2.07 12.86
CA LEU A 98 11.50 3.45 13.16
C LEU A 98 10.85 3.54 14.54
N PRO A 99 10.84 4.71 15.18
CA PRO A 99 10.02 4.96 16.37
C PRO A 99 8.57 4.57 16.09
N TYR A 100 7.95 3.75 16.95
CA TYR A 100 6.57 3.26 16.72
C TYR A 100 5.54 4.38 16.51
N THR A 101 5.82 5.56 17.05
CA THR A 101 5.01 6.77 16.97
C THR A 101 4.88 7.32 15.55
N ILE A 102 5.78 6.96 14.62
CA ILE A 102 5.68 7.42 13.23
C ILE A 102 4.37 6.97 12.59
N ASP A 103 3.98 5.72 12.81
CA ASP A 103 2.76 5.14 12.22
C ASP A 103 1.52 5.83 12.80
N LEU A 104 1.51 6.10 14.11
CA LEU A 104 0.42 6.80 14.78
C LEU A 104 0.28 8.24 14.26
N VAL A 105 1.38 8.99 14.23
CA VAL A 105 1.29 10.41 13.92
C VAL A 105 1.09 10.63 12.43
N ARG A 106 1.69 9.80 11.57
CA ARG A 106 1.44 9.85 10.14
C ARG A 106 -0.01 9.47 9.83
N LEU A 107 -0.56 8.45 10.50
CA LEU A 107 -1.96 8.07 10.35
C LEU A 107 -2.89 9.21 10.78
N ALA A 108 -2.66 9.80 11.96
CA ALA A 108 -3.41 10.96 12.46
C ALA A 108 -3.31 12.16 11.52
N ALA A 109 -2.11 12.52 11.07
CA ALA A 109 -1.91 13.59 10.08
C ALA A 109 -2.67 13.32 8.77
N SER A 110 -2.70 12.06 8.31
CA SER A 110 -3.47 11.68 7.14
C SER A 110 -4.98 11.78 7.36
N ALA A 111 -5.47 11.48 8.57
CA ALA A 111 -6.87 11.62 8.95
C ALA A 111 -7.28 13.10 8.99
N HIS A 112 -6.47 13.98 9.57
CA HIS A 112 -6.71 15.43 9.54
C HIS A 112 -6.83 15.96 8.10
N LEU A 113 -5.93 15.54 7.20
CA LEU A 113 -5.98 15.94 5.79
C LEU A 113 -7.21 15.34 5.07
N ALA A 114 -7.62 14.12 5.43
CA ALA A 114 -8.83 13.51 4.90
C ALA A 114 -10.10 14.24 5.35
N ILE A 115 -10.17 14.67 6.61
CA ILE A 115 -11.28 15.49 7.13
C ILE A 115 -11.33 16.82 6.37
N ALA A 116 -10.20 17.53 6.28
CA ALA A 116 -10.14 18.85 5.67
C ALA A 116 -10.36 18.85 4.14
N PHE A 117 -9.84 17.86 3.41
CA PHE A 117 -9.79 17.88 1.93
C PHE A 117 -10.52 16.73 1.24
N ARG A 118 -11.08 15.79 2.00
CA ARG A 118 -11.85 14.63 1.49
C ARG A 118 -13.20 14.44 2.17
N HIS A 119 -13.62 15.42 2.97
CA HIS A 119 -14.95 15.47 3.61
C HIS A 119 -15.26 14.24 4.47
N LEU A 120 -14.25 13.67 5.13
CA LEU A 120 -14.49 12.69 6.18
C LEU A 120 -15.25 13.38 7.33
N LYS A 121 -16.39 12.81 7.75
CA LYS A 121 -17.31 13.42 8.73
C LYS A 121 -16.99 12.98 10.16
N VAL A 122 -15.78 13.29 10.60
CA VAL A 122 -15.27 13.03 11.95
C VAL A 122 -14.49 14.26 12.39
N GLU A 123 -14.59 14.64 13.66
CA GLU A 123 -13.77 15.72 14.19
C GLU A 123 -12.31 15.25 14.33
N PRO A 124 -11.31 16.10 14.06
CA PRO A 124 -9.91 15.67 14.08
C PRO A 124 -9.45 15.09 15.42
N GLU A 125 -9.98 15.61 16.53
CA GLU A 125 -9.74 15.12 17.88
C GLU A 125 -10.27 13.69 18.06
N ASP A 126 -11.51 13.43 17.65
CA ASP A 126 -12.14 12.11 17.71
C ASP A 126 -11.35 11.08 16.88
N ALA A 127 -10.84 11.49 15.71
CA ALA A 127 -9.99 10.63 14.89
C ALA A 127 -8.69 10.25 15.60
N CYS A 128 -8.04 11.22 16.26
CA CYS A 128 -6.81 10.98 17.01
C CYS A 128 -7.05 10.09 18.24
N GLU A 129 -8.14 10.33 18.96
CA GLU A 129 -8.54 9.51 20.10
C GLU A 129 -8.80 8.07 19.67
N ALA A 130 -9.60 7.85 18.62
CA ALA A 130 -9.89 6.52 18.09
C ALA A 130 -8.61 5.76 17.64
N ILE A 131 -7.66 6.47 17.01
CA ILE A 131 -6.36 5.89 16.63
C ILE A 131 -5.58 5.44 17.87
N LEU A 132 -5.48 6.32 18.88
CA LEU A 132 -4.70 6.05 20.08
C LEU A 132 -5.34 4.95 20.93
N GLU A 133 -6.65 5.01 21.17
CA GLU A 133 -7.42 3.98 21.87
C GLU A 133 -7.27 2.61 21.20
N GLY A 134 -7.45 2.57 19.87
CA GLY A 134 -7.28 1.35 19.09
C GLY A 134 -5.88 0.76 19.21
N TYR A 135 -4.85 1.61 19.18
CA TYR A 135 -3.46 1.19 19.34
C TYR A 135 -3.16 0.65 20.74
N VAL A 136 -3.57 1.37 21.80
CA VAL A 136 -3.38 0.97 23.20
C VAL A 136 -4.09 -0.35 23.48
N LYS A 137 -5.35 -0.48 23.05
CA LYS A 137 -6.12 -1.71 23.15
C LYS A 137 -5.43 -2.86 22.41
N GLY A 138 -4.96 -2.60 21.19
CA GLY A 138 -4.23 -3.59 20.39
C GLY A 138 -3.00 -4.13 21.11
N ILE A 139 -2.19 -3.27 21.74
CA ILE A 139 -1.03 -3.69 22.54
C ILE A 139 -1.47 -4.49 23.78
N ALA A 140 -2.47 -3.99 24.51
CA ALA A 140 -2.95 -4.65 25.74
C ALA A 140 -3.50 -6.07 25.47
N GLU A 141 -4.13 -6.28 24.31
CA GLU A 141 -4.66 -7.57 23.87
C GLU A 141 -3.61 -8.46 23.17
N GLY A 142 -2.35 -8.02 23.04
CA GLY A 142 -1.28 -8.77 22.34
C GLY A 142 -1.39 -8.77 20.81
N GLY A 143 -2.24 -7.91 20.25
CA GLY A 143 -2.59 -7.85 18.84
C GLY A 143 -3.55 -8.97 18.44
N ARG A 144 -4.54 -8.65 17.60
CA ARG A 144 -5.45 -9.65 17.02
C ARG A 144 -5.73 -9.37 15.55
N PRO A 145 -5.76 -10.41 14.68
CA PRO A 145 -6.25 -10.25 13.33
C PRO A 145 -7.71 -9.78 13.32
N LEU A 146 -8.08 -8.97 12.32
CA LEU A 146 -9.44 -8.48 12.17
C LEU A 146 -10.16 -9.21 11.04
N VAL A 147 -10.96 -10.21 11.40
CA VAL A 147 -11.78 -10.99 10.46
C VAL A 147 -13.18 -10.38 10.40
N LEU A 148 -13.62 -10.00 9.20
CA LEU A 148 -14.88 -9.27 9.01
C LEU A 148 -16.13 -10.15 9.09
N ALA A 149 -15.99 -11.48 9.06
CA ALA A 149 -17.11 -12.42 9.07
C ALA A 149 -17.87 -12.45 10.40
N GLU A 150 -17.24 -12.06 11.51
CA GLU A 150 -17.74 -12.24 12.87
C GLU A 150 -18.43 -10.96 13.38
N ASP A 151 -17.68 -10.03 14.00
CA ASP A 151 -18.25 -8.94 14.80
C ASP A 151 -18.31 -7.56 14.11
N HIS A 152 -17.86 -7.47 12.86
CA HIS A 152 -17.59 -6.19 12.20
C HIS A 152 -18.58 -5.89 11.06
N LYS A 153 -19.89 -6.02 11.30
CA LYS A 153 -20.94 -5.90 10.26
C LYS A 153 -20.83 -4.63 9.42
N TRP A 154 -20.70 -3.46 10.05
CA TRP A 154 -20.57 -2.18 9.33
C TRP A 154 -19.32 -2.16 8.44
N LEU A 155 -18.16 -2.55 8.98
CA LEU A 155 -16.90 -2.57 8.23
C LEU A 155 -16.94 -3.63 7.12
N ARG A 156 -17.65 -4.75 7.34
CA ARG A 156 -17.92 -5.77 6.33
C ARG A 156 -18.78 -5.22 5.20
N GLU A 157 -19.86 -4.51 5.50
CA GLU A 157 -20.72 -3.88 4.51
C GLU A 157 -19.95 -2.83 3.70
N LEU A 158 -19.14 -2.00 4.36
CA LEU A 158 -18.23 -1.08 3.69
C LEU A 158 -17.23 -1.82 2.79
N ALA A 159 -16.60 -2.85 3.33
CA ALA A 159 -15.62 -3.66 2.63
C ALA A 159 -16.22 -4.55 1.53
N LEU A 160 -17.55 -4.66 1.41
CA LEU A 160 -18.26 -5.39 0.36
C LEU A 160 -19.10 -4.47 -0.54
N GLY A 161 -19.03 -3.15 -0.33
CA GLY A 161 -19.85 -2.17 -1.05
C GLY A 161 -19.48 -1.98 -2.53
N GLU A 162 -20.10 -0.99 -3.17
CA GLU A 162 -20.10 -0.79 -4.63
C GLU A 162 -18.73 -0.74 -5.32
N LEU A 163 -17.66 -0.32 -4.64
CA LEU A 163 -16.31 -0.29 -5.22
C LEU A 163 -15.72 -1.69 -5.49
N ARG A 164 -16.37 -2.73 -4.98
CA ARG A 164 -15.94 -4.12 -5.12
C ARG A 164 -16.91 -4.96 -5.92
N ASP A 165 -17.81 -4.30 -6.65
CA ASP A 165 -18.61 -4.92 -7.69
C ASP A 165 -17.66 -5.70 -8.63
N PRO A 166 -17.77 -7.05 -8.67
CA PRO A 166 -16.93 -7.88 -9.51
C PRO A 166 -17.01 -7.47 -10.99
N VAL A 167 -18.16 -7.00 -11.46
CA VAL A 167 -18.35 -6.55 -12.85
C VAL A 167 -17.51 -5.31 -13.13
N ARG A 168 -17.59 -4.28 -12.28
CA ARG A 168 -16.78 -3.06 -12.43
C ARG A 168 -15.29 -3.36 -12.29
N PHE A 169 -14.92 -4.22 -11.34
CA PHE A 169 -13.54 -4.64 -11.14
C PHE A 169 -12.97 -5.31 -12.39
N TRP A 170 -13.66 -6.32 -12.94
CA TRP A 170 -13.18 -7.05 -14.11
C TRP A 170 -13.23 -6.21 -15.38
N ALA A 171 -14.23 -5.34 -15.56
CA ALA A 171 -14.23 -4.36 -16.65
C ALA A 171 -12.98 -3.46 -16.63
N LYS A 172 -12.53 -3.03 -15.43
CA LYS A 172 -11.29 -2.26 -15.27
C LYS A 172 -10.03 -3.09 -15.55
N MET A 173 -10.01 -4.38 -15.19
CA MET A 173 -8.88 -5.26 -15.52
C MET A 173 -8.82 -5.54 -17.02
N ASP A 174 -9.97 -5.82 -17.64
CA ASP A 174 -10.09 -6.12 -19.06
C ASP A 174 -9.74 -4.92 -19.94
N SER A 175 -9.99 -3.68 -19.48
CA SER A 175 -9.62 -2.46 -20.20
C SER A 175 -8.12 -2.15 -20.19
N LEU A 176 -7.32 -2.84 -19.37
CA LEU A 176 -5.87 -2.67 -19.37
C LEU A 176 -5.28 -3.09 -20.73
N ARG A 177 -4.57 -2.18 -21.38
CA ARG A 177 -3.91 -2.43 -22.67
C ARG A 177 -2.83 -3.51 -22.51
N THR A 178 -2.91 -4.55 -23.34
CA THR A 178 -1.88 -5.58 -23.43
C THR A 178 -0.55 -4.96 -23.85
N LEU A 179 0.51 -5.29 -23.10
CA LEU A 179 1.87 -4.91 -23.43
C LEU A 179 2.33 -5.66 -24.68
N LYS A 180 3.00 -4.93 -25.57
CA LYS A 180 3.62 -5.51 -26.78
C LYS A 180 5.10 -5.81 -26.53
N GLU A 181 5.72 -5.03 -25.66
CA GLU A 181 7.09 -5.22 -25.24
C GLU A 181 7.22 -6.44 -24.32
N PRO A 182 8.35 -7.16 -24.38
CA PRO A 182 8.62 -8.21 -23.42
C PRO A 182 8.74 -7.64 -22.00
N VAL A 183 8.11 -8.32 -21.04
CA VAL A 183 8.31 -8.04 -19.61
C VAL A 183 9.55 -8.76 -19.08
N PRO A 184 10.21 -8.24 -18.02
CA PRO A 184 11.34 -8.91 -17.40
C PRO A 184 11.02 -10.36 -17.04
N ALA A 185 11.96 -11.29 -17.33
CA ALA A 185 11.77 -12.72 -17.04
C ALA A 185 11.48 -12.95 -15.54
N SER A 186 12.18 -12.22 -14.67
CA SER A 186 11.95 -12.25 -13.22
C SER A 186 10.51 -11.86 -12.83
N ALA A 187 9.91 -10.87 -13.49
CA ALA A 187 8.53 -10.45 -13.23
C ALA A 187 7.53 -11.51 -13.69
N ARG A 188 7.81 -12.12 -14.85
CA ARG A 188 7.02 -13.21 -15.43
C ARG A 188 7.00 -14.42 -14.51
N GLU A 189 8.18 -14.92 -14.13
CA GLU A 189 8.34 -16.06 -13.21
C GLU A 189 7.66 -15.78 -11.87
N ALA A 190 7.78 -14.55 -11.36
CA ALA A 190 7.15 -14.14 -10.12
C ALA A 190 5.60 -14.22 -10.20
N MET A 191 4.99 -13.75 -11.29
CA MET A 191 3.54 -13.87 -11.51
C MET A 191 3.09 -15.31 -11.75
N GLU A 192 3.82 -16.07 -12.57
CA GLU A 192 3.53 -17.48 -12.89
C GLU A 192 3.56 -18.35 -11.64
N HIS A 193 4.44 -18.07 -10.69
CA HIS A 193 4.49 -18.79 -9.42
C HIS A 193 3.19 -18.68 -8.60
N LEU A 194 2.44 -17.57 -8.73
CA LEU A 194 1.13 -17.42 -8.08
C LEU A 194 -0.05 -17.84 -8.95
N MET A 195 0.18 -18.30 -10.18
CA MET A 195 -0.90 -18.81 -11.03
C MET A 195 -1.50 -20.08 -10.43
N PRO A 196 -2.79 -20.33 -10.65
CA PRO A 196 -3.45 -21.50 -10.10
C PRO A 196 -3.00 -22.81 -10.77
N GLU A 197 -2.40 -22.74 -11.96
CA GLU A 197 -1.92 -23.90 -12.71
C GLU A 197 -0.71 -23.51 -13.58
N PRO A 198 0.31 -24.39 -13.70
CA PRO A 198 1.43 -24.17 -14.61
C PRO A 198 1.00 -24.11 -16.08
N GLY A 199 1.67 -23.28 -16.89
CA GLY A 199 1.44 -23.22 -18.33
C GLY A 199 0.12 -22.57 -18.75
N LEU A 200 -0.57 -21.88 -17.83
CA LEU A 200 -1.79 -21.15 -18.15
C LEU A 200 -1.50 -20.04 -19.18
N ASN A 201 -2.34 -19.93 -20.21
CA ASN A 201 -2.26 -18.83 -21.16
C ASN A 201 -2.75 -17.54 -20.50
N TYR A 202 -1.95 -16.47 -20.57
CA TYR A 202 -2.30 -15.17 -20.04
C TYR A 202 -1.78 -14.04 -20.95
N ARG A 203 -2.40 -12.87 -20.84
CA ARG A 203 -1.86 -11.63 -21.38
C ARG A 203 -1.27 -10.80 -20.24
N VAL A 204 -0.27 -9.97 -20.55
CA VAL A 204 0.33 -9.06 -19.58
C VAL A 204 -0.03 -7.62 -19.92
N ALA A 205 -0.33 -6.82 -18.91
CA ALA A 205 -0.53 -5.39 -19.04
C ALA A 205 0.31 -4.61 -18.02
N HIS A 206 0.66 -3.36 -18.36
CA HIS A 206 1.18 -2.41 -17.38
C HIS A 206 0.01 -1.84 -16.58
N ARG A 207 0.16 -1.74 -15.25
CA ARG A 207 -0.86 -1.19 -14.38
C ARG A 207 -0.38 0.08 -13.70
N VAL A 208 -1.19 1.13 -13.78
CA VAL A 208 -0.93 2.41 -13.12
C VAL A 208 -1.75 2.47 -11.84
N ALA A 209 -1.12 2.23 -10.69
CA ALA A 209 -1.81 2.18 -9.40
C ALA A 209 -0.88 2.50 -8.21
N GLY A 210 -1.49 3.10 -7.17
CA GLY A 210 -0.83 3.46 -5.92
C GLY A 210 0.04 4.70 -6.04
N LEU A 211 -0.43 5.83 -5.50
CA LEU A 211 0.21 7.14 -5.67
C LEU A 211 1.68 7.19 -5.19
N GLY A 212 1.99 6.64 -4.01
CA GLY A 212 3.35 6.62 -3.48
C GLY A 212 4.34 5.86 -4.36
N SER A 213 3.90 4.73 -4.93
CA SER A 213 4.71 3.85 -5.79
C SER A 213 4.67 4.17 -7.28
N LEU A 214 3.94 5.22 -7.72
CA LEU A 214 3.91 5.59 -9.14
C LEU A 214 5.33 5.87 -9.65
N GLY A 215 5.64 5.33 -10.82
CA GLY A 215 6.99 5.29 -11.39
C GLY A 215 7.63 3.91 -11.27
N ARG A 216 7.30 3.10 -10.26
CA ARG A 216 7.82 1.73 -10.17
C ARG A 216 7.09 0.80 -11.14
N GLU A 217 7.83 -0.12 -11.75
CA GLU A 217 7.27 -1.10 -12.68
C GLU A 217 6.18 -1.95 -12.02
N ARG A 218 5.10 -2.19 -12.75
CA ARG A 218 3.96 -2.98 -12.28
C ARG A 218 3.30 -3.69 -13.45
N TYR A 219 3.40 -5.01 -13.43
CA TYR A 219 2.82 -5.88 -14.44
C TYR A 219 1.64 -6.64 -13.87
N VAL A 220 0.61 -6.84 -14.68
CA VAL A 220 -0.54 -7.69 -14.34
C VAL A 220 -0.70 -8.75 -15.42
N ALA A 221 -0.59 -10.01 -15.01
CA ALA A 221 -0.98 -11.16 -15.81
C ALA A 221 -2.48 -11.42 -15.63
N LEU A 222 -3.21 -11.50 -16.74
CA LEU A 222 -4.65 -11.72 -16.82
C LEU A 222 -4.92 -12.99 -17.62
N ALA A 223 -5.64 -13.93 -17.01
CA ALA A 223 -5.93 -15.25 -17.57
C ALA A 223 -7.38 -15.65 -17.32
N ASP A 224 -7.89 -16.57 -18.13
CA ASP A 224 -9.11 -17.32 -17.84
C ASP A 224 -8.72 -18.71 -17.34
N TRP A 225 -9.35 -19.15 -16.25
CA TRP A 225 -9.08 -20.44 -15.62
C TRP A 225 -10.37 -21.04 -15.07
N ARG A 226 -10.70 -22.26 -15.54
CA ARG A 226 -11.87 -23.05 -15.10
C ARG A 226 -13.19 -22.24 -15.04
N GLY A 227 -13.42 -21.40 -16.04
CA GLY A 227 -14.64 -20.58 -16.16
C GLY A 227 -14.63 -19.26 -15.40
N GLY A 228 -13.51 -18.89 -14.74
CA GLY A 228 -13.34 -17.62 -14.05
C GLY A 228 -12.10 -16.86 -14.49
N LYS A 229 -12.05 -15.56 -14.18
CA LYS A 229 -10.90 -14.70 -14.46
C LYS A 229 -9.87 -14.75 -13.32
N VAL A 230 -8.60 -14.65 -13.68
CA VAL A 230 -7.46 -14.64 -12.77
C VAL A 230 -6.61 -13.41 -13.06
N ALA A 231 -6.24 -12.68 -12.01
CA ALA A 231 -5.30 -11.57 -12.10
C ALA A 231 -4.17 -11.74 -11.07
N ARG A 232 -2.93 -11.65 -11.55
CA ARG A 232 -1.71 -11.65 -10.72
C ARG A 232 -0.88 -10.44 -11.04
N GLU A 233 -0.42 -9.74 -10.02
CA GLU A 233 0.37 -8.54 -10.16
C GLU A 233 1.78 -8.77 -9.62
N ALA A 234 2.79 -8.35 -10.37
CA ALA A 234 4.15 -8.14 -9.86
C ALA A 234 4.42 -6.63 -9.84
N LYS A 235 4.76 -6.09 -8.67
CA LYS A 235 5.16 -4.69 -8.47
C LYS A 235 6.63 -4.67 -8.04
N ALA A 236 7.46 -3.87 -8.71
CA ALA A 236 8.87 -3.77 -8.36
C ALA A 236 8.99 -3.28 -6.92
N LEU A 237 9.81 -3.94 -6.11
CA LEU A 237 10.19 -3.53 -4.78
C LEU A 237 11.32 -2.50 -4.88
N ALA A 238 11.37 -1.60 -3.92
CA ALA A 238 12.48 -0.68 -3.74
C ALA A 238 12.80 -0.59 -2.26
N PRO A 239 14.04 -0.25 -1.88
CA PRO A 239 14.34 0.05 -0.50
C PRO A 239 13.53 1.23 0.01
N SER A 240 13.26 1.23 1.31
CA SER A 240 12.51 2.33 1.93
C SER A 240 13.21 3.66 1.70
N ALA A 241 12.42 4.71 1.52
CA ALA A 241 12.90 6.09 1.49
C ALA A 241 13.62 6.51 2.76
N CYS A 242 13.49 5.77 3.87
CA CYS A 242 14.27 5.97 5.09
C CYS A 242 15.78 5.87 4.83
N VAL A 243 16.22 4.92 4.00
CA VAL A 243 17.64 4.74 3.61
C VAL A 243 18.18 6.01 2.94
N TRP A 244 17.40 6.59 2.02
CA TRP A 244 17.74 7.86 1.37
C TRP A 244 17.74 9.03 2.35
N ALA A 245 16.74 9.11 3.24
CA ALA A 245 16.60 10.21 4.17
C ALA A 245 17.73 10.25 5.21
N ALA A 246 18.25 9.08 5.60
CA ALA A 246 19.35 8.92 6.55
C ALA A 246 20.76 9.01 5.91
N ASP A 247 20.88 9.18 4.58
CA ASP A 247 22.14 9.11 3.81
C ASP A 247 22.95 7.82 4.11
N GLU A 248 22.24 6.70 4.29
CA GLU A 248 22.88 5.43 4.63
C GLU A 248 23.69 4.89 3.45
N ARG A 249 24.96 4.53 3.73
CA ARG A 249 25.92 4.00 2.76
C ARG A 249 26.12 2.51 3.01
N GLY A 250 25.11 1.70 2.68
CA GLY A 250 25.14 0.26 2.88
C GLY A 250 24.11 -0.46 2.00
N PRO A 251 24.06 -1.81 2.05
CA PRO A 251 23.00 -2.58 1.40
C PRO A 251 21.64 -2.13 1.93
N ALA A 252 20.77 -1.72 1.03
CA ALA A 252 19.45 -1.21 1.37
C ALA A 252 18.45 -2.39 1.44
N GLU A 253 18.39 -3.05 2.60
CA GLU A 253 17.50 -4.19 2.81
C GLU A 253 16.02 -3.78 2.68
N ILE A 254 15.23 -4.64 2.02
CA ILE A 254 13.79 -4.42 1.81
C ILE A 254 13.03 -5.27 2.84
N LEU A 255 12.48 -4.61 3.85
CA LEU A 255 11.90 -5.28 5.03
C LEU A 255 10.43 -5.71 4.86
N TYR A 256 9.89 -5.66 3.64
CA TYR A 256 8.50 -6.02 3.33
C TYR A 256 8.15 -7.43 3.81
N GLN A 257 8.98 -8.43 3.46
CA GLN A 257 8.73 -9.83 3.82
C GLN A 257 8.92 -10.08 5.32
N ALA A 258 9.89 -9.39 5.95
CA ALA A 258 10.09 -9.47 7.40
C ALA A 258 8.82 -9.00 8.13
N MET A 259 8.29 -7.84 7.74
CA MET A 259 7.05 -7.29 8.27
C MET A 259 5.85 -8.22 8.06
N LEU A 260 5.68 -8.78 6.85
CA LEU A 260 4.63 -9.78 6.60
C LEU A 260 4.73 -11.01 7.51
N SER A 261 5.96 -11.42 7.84
CA SER A 261 6.21 -12.66 8.57
C SER A 261 6.01 -12.50 10.08
N CYS A 262 6.32 -11.32 10.65
CA CYS A 262 6.20 -11.04 12.08
C CYS A 262 4.89 -10.34 12.48
N ALA A 263 4.15 -9.74 11.54
CA ALA A 263 2.90 -9.05 11.86
C ALA A 263 1.86 -10.01 12.44
N VAL A 264 1.19 -9.58 13.51
CA VAL A 264 0.04 -10.29 14.09
C VAL A 264 -1.19 -10.04 13.20
N ARG A 265 -1.31 -10.85 12.14
CA ARG A 265 -2.39 -10.76 11.13
C ARG A 265 -2.71 -12.12 10.54
N CYS A 266 -3.90 -12.28 9.96
CA CYS A 266 -4.16 -13.40 9.06
C CYS A 266 -3.33 -13.20 7.78
N ARG A 267 -2.58 -14.22 7.38
CA ARG A 267 -1.74 -14.18 6.18
C ARG A 267 -2.61 -14.17 4.92
N ASP A 268 -2.22 -13.35 3.94
CA ASP A 268 -2.73 -13.50 2.57
C ASP A 268 -1.88 -14.57 1.87
N PRO A 269 -2.45 -15.73 1.50
CA PRO A 269 -1.69 -16.78 0.81
C PRO A 269 -1.22 -16.36 -0.58
N PHE A 270 -1.73 -15.25 -1.12
CA PHE A 270 -1.37 -14.71 -2.41
C PHE A 270 -0.65 -13.36 -2.30
N VAL A 271 0.14 -13.11 -1.25
CA VAL A 271 1.08 -11.98 -1.20
C VAL A 271 2.45 -12.48 -0.75
N GLN A 272 3.47 -12.30 -1.59
CA GLN A 272 4.83 -12.76 -1.28
C GLN A 272 5.91 -12.02 -2.08
N SER A 273 7.07 -11.82 -1.47
CA SER A 273 8.25 -11.32 -2.17
C SER A 273 8.91 -12.43 -3.01
N ARG A 274 9.26 -12.11 -4.25
CA ARG A 274 9.96 -13.00 -5.21
C ARG A 274 11.04 -12.19 -5.92
N GLY A 275 12.30 -12.35 -5.49
CA GLY A 275 13.40 -11.50 -5.96
C GLY A 275 13.12 -10.03 -5.64
N HIS A 276 13.15 -9.17 -6.65
CA HIS A 276 12.84 -7.74 -6.52
C HIS A 276 11.35 -7.41 -6.79
N TRP A 277 10.46 -8.40 -6.74
CA TRP A 277 9.02 -8.20 -6.93
C TRP A 277 8.25 -8.51 -5.66
N ILE A 278 7.24 -7.71 -5.35
CA ILE A 278 6.11 -8.14 -4.54
C ILE A 278 5.04 -8.65 -5.49
N VAL A 279 4.68 -9.93 -5.36
CA VAL A 279 3.67 -10.57 -6.19
C VAL A 279 2.40 -10.73 -5.39
N ARG A 280 1.26 -10.43 -6.02
CA ARG A 280 -0.03 -10.60 -5.36
C ARG A 280 -1.21 -10.96 -6.26
N ARG A 281 -2.26 -11.52 -5.66
CA ARG A 281 -3.58 -11.64 -6.30
C ARG A 281 -4.24 -10.26 -6.38
N LEU A 282 -4.80 -9.94 -7.54
CA LEU A 282 -5.82 -8.91 -7.67
C LEU A 282 -7.18 -9.60 -7.79
N ALA A 283 -8.13 -9.19 -6.97
CA ALA A 283 -9.50 -9.70 -6.97
C ALA A 283 -10.45 -8.62 -6.41
N PRO A 284 -11.76 -8.71 -6.69
CA PRO A 284 -12.73 -7.74 -6.19
C PRO A 284 -12.67 -7.56 -4.66
N ASP A 285 -12.47 -8.65 -3.92
CA ASP A 285 -12.34 -8.70 -2.47
C ASP A 285 -10.93 -8.40 -1.94
N CYS A 286 -9.97 -8.13 -2.83
CA CYS A 286 -8.58 -7.77 -2.52
C CYS A 286 -8.30 -6.31 -2.91
N SER A 287 -8.92 -5.35 -2.22
CA SER A 287 -8.77 -3.93 -2.53
C SER A 287 -8.58 -3.06 -1.29
N ARG A 288 -8.07 -1.84 -1.53
CA ARG A 288 -7.95 -0.79 -0.51
C ARG A 288 -9.30 -0.10 -0.35
N ILE A 289 -9.57 0.40 0.85
CA ILE A 289 -10.71 1.29 1.05
C ILE A 289 -10.26 2.70 0.63
N GLU A 290 -10.92 3.25 -0.38
CA GLU A 290 -10.68 4.62 -0.85
C GLU A 290 -11.63 5.57 -0.11
N LEU A 291 -11.19 6.74 0.33
CA LEU A 291 -12.05 7.64 1.12
C LEU A 291 -13.29 8.09 0.34
N SER A 292 -13.15 8.25 -0.98
CA SER A 292 -14.24 8.54 -1.92
C SER A 292 -15.34 7.48 -1.95
N SER A 293 -15.12 6.31 -1.34
CA SER A 293 -16.05 5.19 -1.30
C SER A 293 -16.82 5.04 -0.01
N LEU A 294 -16.46 5.83 1.01
CA LEU A 294 -17.21 5.84 2.26
C LEU A 294 -18.63 6.36 1.96
N PRO A 295 -19.69 5.69 2.44
CA PRO A 295 -21.05 6.19 2.33
C PRO A 295 -21.10 7.62 2.86
N GLY A 296 -21.81 8.52 2.16
CA GLY A 296 -22.00 9.91 2.58
C GLY A 296 -22.78 10.02 3.89
N GLY A 297 -22.17 9.67 5.01
CA GLY A 297 -22.84 9.44 6.29
C GLY A 297 -22.18 8.43 7.23
N ALA A 298 -21.04 7.83 6.89
CA ALA A 298 -20.25 7.07 7.85
C ALA A 298 -19.75 8.04 8.94
N ARG A 299 -20.40 7.97 10.11
CA ARG A 299 -19.91 8.51 11.38
C ARG A 299 -18.90 7.53 11.96
#